data_AF-A0A183U0I9-F1
#
_entry.id   AF-A0A183U0I9-F1
#
_cell.length_a   1.000
_cell.length_b   1.000
_cell.length_c   1.000
_cell.angle_alpha   90.00
_cell.angle_beta   90.00
_cell.angle_gamma   90.00
#
_symmetry.space_group_name_H-M   'P 1'
#
loop_
_entity.id
_entity.type
_entity.pdbx_description
1 polymer ?
#
loop_
_entity_poly.entity_id
_entity_poly.type
_entity_poly.pdbx_seq_one_letter_code
_entity_poly.pdbx_strand_id
1 'polypeptide(L)'
;MRVKYAEDGTIIKELNENEPHNTGSGRGDRCCPPPKKRIKRERLEDDIRVSLMTYKDAKRLMREDESVGLKEVYDRRHITIGWHQCGRVLEAIKSIFSKSLGRYRYQLKAVPLAIGKIKMPPIARIIADQPCMHIDVCVRTIIFRPVVGYPYKCIVTSVGKRFVTAKIFDMITFVAPLKKAMEIPEVGDEVLIRYQNVDIKESICQMKGALTKSRARIVKWRSEEDEEVVSE
;
A
#
# COMPACT_ATOMS: atom_id res chain seq x y z
N MET A 1 -35.81 12.51 -7.62
CA MET A 1 -37.21 12.95 -7.78
C MET A 1 -37.21 14.37 -8.32
N ARG A 2 -37.69 14.60 -9.54
CA ARG A 2 -37.95 15.96 -10.07
C ARG A 2 -39.43 16.02 -10.44
N VAL A 3 -40.17 16.90 -9.78
CA VAL A 3 -41.58 17.14 -10.04
C VAL A 3 -41.69 18.34 -10.98
N LYS A 4 -42.54 18.26 -12.01
CA LYS A 4 -42.88 19.39 -12.88
C LYS A 4 -44.29 19.87 -12.55
N TYR A 5 -44.44 21.19 -12.52
CA TYR A 5 -45.70 21.88 -12.29
C TYR A 5 -46.15 22.55 -13.60
N ALA A 6 -47.47 22.62 -13.83
CA ALA A 6 -48.04 23.52 -14.83
C ALA A 6 -48.10 24.97 -14.31
N GLU A 7 -48.34 25.92 -15.21
CA GLU A 7 -48.45 27.34 -14.88
C GLU A 7 -49.61 27.68 -13.93
N ASP A 8 -50.57 26.76 -13.77
CA ASP A 8 -51.70 26.91 -12.84
C ASP A 8 -51.48 26.16 -11.50
N GLY A 9 -50.26 25.67 -11.24
CA GLY A 9 -49.85 25.08 -9.96
C GLY A 9 -50.23 23.61 -9.71
N THR A 10 -50.96 22.96 -10.62
CA THR A 10 -51.31 21.53 -10.48
C THR A 10 -50.14 20.62 -10.91
N ILE A 11 -49.90 19.54 -10.18
CA ILE A 11 -48.82 18.58 -10.44
C ILE A 11 -49.20 17.69 -11.63
N ILE A 12 -48.41 17.75 -12.70
CA ILE A 12 -48.61 16.95 -13.92
C ILE A 12 -47.50 15.90 -14.00
N LYS A 13 -47.77 14.72 -13.42
CA LYS A 13 -46.98 13.47 -13.47
C LYS A 13 -45.70 13.35 -12.61
N GLU A 14 -45.68 12.26 -11.86
CA GLU A 14 -44.47 11.61 -11.33
C GLU A 14 -43.89 10.69 -12.42
N LEU A 15 -42.62 10.85 -12.76
CA LEU A 15 -41.91 9.98 -13.69
C LEU A 15 -41.12 8.93 -12.90
N ASN A 16 -41.61 7.68 -12.90
CA ASN A 16 -40.82 6.48 -12.62
C ASN A 16 -40.19 6.00 -13.93
N GLU A 17 -38.85 6.01 -13.98
CA GLU A 17 -38.08 5.50 -15.12
C GLU A 17 -38.05 3.98 -15.08
N ASN A 18 -38.91 3.31 -15.86
CA ASN A 18 -38.75 1.91 -16.27
C ASN A 18 -39.33 1.71 -17.68
N GLU A 19 -38.44 1.90 -18.67
CA GLU A 19 -38.28 1.06 -19.87
C GLU A 19 -39.35 1.08 -21.02
N PRO A 20 -39.03 0.57 -22.23
CA PRO A 20 -38.90 1.42 -23.43
C PRO A 20 -39.84 1.02 -24.59
N HIS A 21 -40.12 1.93 -25.54
CA HIS A 21 -40.52 1.53 -26.90
C HIS A 21 -40.13 2.56 -27.96
N ASN A 22 -39.34 2.08 -28.92
CA ASN A 22 -38.94 2.73 -30.17
C ASN A 22 -40.10 2.77 -31.18
N THR A 23 -40.32 3.92 -31.81
CA THR A 23 -40.66 4.03 -33.23
C THR A 23 -40.06 5.34 -33.77
N GLY A 24 -39.27 5.22 -34.84
CA GLY A 24 -38.37 6.27 -35.32
C GLY A 24 -38.94 7.18 -36.40
N SER A 25 -38.20 8.27 -36.67
CA SER A 25 -38.05 8.83 -38.02
C SER A 25 -36.85 9.79 -38.09
N GLY A 26 -36.14 9.75 -39.23
CA GLY A 26 -35.72 10.97 -39.94
C GLY A 26 -34.41 11.72 -39.59
N ARG A 27 -33.30 11.31 -40.23
CA ARG A 27 -32.25 12.12 -40.94
C ARG A 27 -31.46 13.22 -40.20
N GLY A 28 -30.12 13.15 -40.31
CA GLY A 28 -29.23 14.31 -40.31
C GLY A 28 -27.85 14.06 -39.70
N ASP A 29 -26.83 13.93 -40.56
CA ASP A 29 -25.41 13.74 -40.21
C ASP A 29 -24.85 14.76 -39.21
N ARG A 30 -24.13 14.25 -38.19
CA ARG A 30 -22.83 14.78 -37.73
C ARG A 30 -22.15 13.76 -36.81
N CYS A 31 -20.99 13.27 -37.25
CA CYS A 31 -20.17 12.29 -36.55
C CYS A 31 -19.74 12.76 -35.15
N CYS A 32 -20.36 12.21 -34.12
CA CYS A 32 -19.76 12.06 -32.80
C CYS A 32 -19.52 10.56 -32.59
N PRO A 33 -18.29 10.10 -32.30
CA PRO A 33 -18.10 8.71 -31.90
C PRO A 33 -18.93 8.45 -30.63
N PRO A 34 -19.57 7.27 -30.50
CA PRO A 34 -20.40 6.97 -29.34
C PRO A 34 -19.57 7.15 -28.06
N PRO A 35 -20.16 7.65 -26.95
CA PRO A 35 -19.45 7.73 -25.70
C PRO A 35 -18.93 6.34 -25.39
N LYS A 36 -17.60 6.17 -25.43
CA LYS A 36 -16.93 4.93 -25.02
C LYS A 36 -17.55 4.60 -23.66
N LYS A 37 -18.27 3.48 -23.55
CA LYS A 37 -18.75 2.95 -22.28
C LYS A 37 -17.55 3.08 -21.36
N ARG A 38 -17.64 3.99 -20.39
CA ARG A 38 -16.57 4.24 -19.44
C ARG A 38 -16.55 2.95 -18.65
N ILE A 39 -15.73 2.00 -19.10
CA ILE A 39 -15.41 0.81 -18.34
C ILE A 39 -15.03 1.40 -17.00
N LYS A 40 -15.91 1.19 -16.01
CA LYS A 40 -15.53 1.38 -14.62
C LYS A 40 -14.31 0.50 -14.51
N ARG A 41 -13.12 1.10 -14.61
CA ARG A 41 -11.93 0.55 -13.98
C ARG A 41 -12.36 0.50 -12.54
N GLU A 42 -12.94 -0.63 -12.15
CA GLU A 42 -12.83 -1.11 -10.81
C GLU A 42 -11.36 -0.92 -10.51
N ARG A 43 -11.07 0.12 -9.71
CA ARG A 43 -9.81 0.13 -9.01
C ARG A 43 -9.93 -1.14 -8.20
N LEU A 44 -9.24 -2.19 -8.64
CA LEU A 44 -8.65 -3.14 -7.73
C LEU A 44 -7.79 -2.27 -6.80
N GLU A 45 -8.43 -1.63 -5.84
CA GLU A 45 -7.80 -1.31 -4.59
C GLU A 45 -7.63 -2.70 -3.99
N ASP A 46 -6.57 -3.39 -4.44
CA ASP A 46 -5.97 -4.41 -3.63
C ASP A 46 -5.61 -3.67 -2.35
N ASP A 47 -6.53 -3.70 -1.40
CA ASP A 47 -6.26 -3.56 0.01
C ASP A 47 -5.31 -4.70 0.33
N ILE A 48 -4.05 -4.52 -0.07
CA ILE A 48 -2.92 -5.19 0.52
C ILE A 48 -3.05 -4.77 1.98
N ARG A 49 -3.69 -5.63 2.78
CA ARG A 49 -3.61 -5.60 4.24
C ARG A 49 -2.16 -5.90 4.57
N VAL A 50 -1.30 -4.92 4.29
CA VAL A 50 0.07 -4.89 4.79
C VAL A 50 -0.12 -4.90 6.30
N SER A 51 0.41 -5.90 6.98
CA SER A 51 0.45 -5.88 8.43
C SER A 51 1.23 -4.63 8.84
N LEU A 52 0.50 -3.58 9.22
CA LEU A 52 1.07 -2.26 9.46
C LEU A 52 1.83 -2.33 10.78
N MET A 53 3.16 -2.28 10.70
CA MET A 53 4.01 -2.30 11.87
C MET A 53 3.80 -1.04 12.72
N THR A 54 3.58 -1.22 14.02
CA THR A 54 3.45 -0.10 14.96
C THR A 54 4.81 0.59 15.15
N TYR A 55 4.81 1.90 15.40
CA TYR A 55 6.03 2.65 15.71
C TYR A 55 6.85 2.07 16.87
N LYS A 56 6.17 1.53 17.89
CA LYS A 56 6.82 0.90 19.05
C LYS A 56 7.58 -0.36 18.64
N ASP A 57 6.95 -1.22 17.83
CA ASP A 57 7.56 -2.45 17.33
C ASP A 57 8.73 -2.12 16.39
N ALA A 58 8.55 -1.14 15.51
CA ALA A 58 9.62 -0.68 14.60
C ALA A 58 10.83 -0.14 15.38
N LYS A 59 10.59 0.55 16.49
CA LYS A 59 11.63 1.03 17.40
C LYS A 59 12.24 -0.08 18.27
N ARG A 60 11.53 -1.20 18.46
CA ARG A 60 12.06 -2.39 19.12
C ARG A 60 12.99 -3.13 18.17
N LEU A 61 12.59 -3.38 16.91
CA LEU A 61 13.45 -3.97 15.90
C LEU A 61 14.71 -3.16 15.61
N MET A 62 14.61 -1.82 15.61
CA MET A 62 15.79 -0.95 15.46
C MET A 62 16.79 -1.05 16.63
N ARG A 63 16.37 -1.56 17.80
CA ARG A 63 17.20 -1.73 18.99
C ARG A 63 17.73 -3.15 19.17
N GLU A 64 16.89 -4.14 18.91
CA GLU A 64 17.20 -5.56 19.07
C GLU A 64 18.09 -6.07 17.94
N ASP A 65 17.66 -5.82 16.70
CA ASP A 65 18.52 -6.03 15.57
C ASP A 65 19.28 -4.73 15.36
N GLU A 66 20.61 -4.77 15.35
CA GLU A 66 21.43 -3.77 14.65
C GLU A 66 21.22 -3.95 13.13
N SER A 67 19.95 -3.87 12.74
CA SER A 67 19.40 -4.17 11.44
C SER A 67 19.84 -3.07 10.51
N VAL A 68 20.91 -3.39 9.78
CA VAL A 68 21.53 -2.50 8.80
C VAL A 68 20.45 -1.98 7.84
N GLY A 69 20.05 -0.72 8.00
CA GLY A 69 19.12 -0.03 7.11
C GLY A 69 17.85 0.54 7.75
N LEU A 70 17.52 0.20 9.01
CA LEU A 70 16.45 0.90 9.72
C LEU A 70 16.95 2.24 10.28
N LYS A 71 16.23 3.33 9.99
CA LYS A 71 16.56 4.68 10.47
C LYS A 71 15.31 5.47 10.82
N GLU A 72 15.38 6.27 11.88
CA GLU A 72 14.36 7.28 12.21
C GLU A 72 14.67 8.57 11.45
N VAL A 73 13.69 9.10 10.69
CA VAL A 73 13.83 10.32 9.90
C VAL A 73 12.59 11.21 10.07
N TYR A 74 12.79 12.52 9.99
CA TYR A 74 11.70 13.48 9.88
C TYR A 74 11.28 13.65 8.42
N ASP A 75 10.07 13.23 8.10
CA ASP A 75 9.45 13.39 6.79
C ASP A 75 8.61 14.68 6.78
N ARG A 76 9.07 15.68 6.04
CA ARG A 76 8.38 16.96 5.87
C ARG A 76 7.65 16.96 4.54
N ARG A 77 6.33 17.12 4.57
CA ARG A 77 5.49 17.11 3.37
C ARG A 77 4.50 18.25 3.39
N HIS A 78 4.37 18.91 2.25
CA HIS A 78 3.24 19.77 1.96
C HIS A 78 2.04 18.91 1.54
N ILE A 79 0.92 19.04 2.25
CA ILE A 79 -0.29 18.26 2.00
C ILE A 79 -1.45 19.21 1.76
N THR A 80 -2.26 18.89 0.76
CA THR A 80 -3.53 19.54 0.47
C THR A 80 -4.68 18.69 0.99
N ILE A 81 -5.59 19.28 1.75
CA ILE A 81 -6.77 18.63 2.33
C ILE A 81 -8.01 19.29 1.74
N GLY A 82 -8.91 18.53 1.15
CA GLY A 82 -10.14 19.09 0.59
C GLY A 82 -11.09 19.59 1.69
N TRP A 83 -11.97 20.54 1.36
CA TRP A 83 -12.90 21.15 2.33
C TRP A 83 -13.72 20.14 3.16
N HIS A 84 -14.15 19.05 2.53
CA HIS A 84 -14.90 17.97 3.18
C HIS A 84 -14.12 17.28 4.32
N GLN A 85 -12.80 17.40 4.37
CA GLN A 85 -11.92 16.83 5.39
C GLN A 85 -11.35 17.86 6.37
N CYS A 86 -11.64 19.15 6.21
CA CYS A 86 -11.11 20.21 7.06
C CYS A 86 -11.58 20.12 8.52
N GLY A 87 -12.74 19.51 8.79
CA GLY A 87 -13.15 19.19 10.17
C GLY A 87 -12.37 18.03 10.81
N ARG A 88 -11.67 17.21 10.02
CA ARG A 88 -10.95 16.00 10.47
C ARG A 88 -9.52 15.93 9.90
N VAL A 89 -8.80 17.04 10.03
CA VAL A 89 -7.44 17.23 9.50
C VAL A 89 -6.49 16.12 9.94
N LEU A 90 -6.49 15.79 11.23
CA LEU A 90 -5.59 14.76 11.79
C LEU A 90 -5.84 13.37 11.20
N GLU A 91 -7.10 12.99 11.00
CA GLU A 91 -7.47 11.69 10.42
C GLU A 91 -7.09 11.63 8.94
N ALA A 92 -7.33 12.72 8.21
CA ALA A 92 -6.95 12.84 6.80
C ALA A 92 -5.42 12.69 6.64
N ILE A 93 -4.64 13.41 7.46
CA ILE A 93 -3.18 13.31 7.46
C ILE A 93 -2.73 11.88 7.80
N LYS A 94 -3.26 11.29 8.88
CA LYS A 94 -2.95 9.90 9.24
C LYS A 94 -3.24 8.95 8.08
N SER A 95 -4.39 9.06 7.43
CA SER A 95 -4.75 8.24 6.26
C SER A 95 -3.76 8.40 5.11
N ILE A 96 -3.34 9.64 4.80
CA ILE A 96 -2.37 9.93 3.74
C ILE A 96 -1.01 9.28 4.04
N PHE A 97 -0.53 9.38 5.28
CA PHE A 97 0.72 8.73 5.68
C PHE A 97 0.58 7.21 5.73
N SER A 98 -0.53 6.66 6.24
CA SER A 98 -0.78 5.21 6.29
C SER A 98 -0.78 4.59 4.90
N LYS A 99 -1.40 5.24 3.91
CA LYS A 99 -1.35 4.83 2.49
C LYS A 99 0.04 4.89 1.89
N SER A 100 0.97 5.60 2.52
CA SER A 100 2.36 5.70 2.08
C SER A 100 3.28 4.63 2.65
N LEU A 101 2.84 3.89 3.68
CA LEU A 101 3.60 2.80 4.30
C LEU A 101 3.79 1.64 3.31
N GLY A 102 4.95 0.99 3.39
CA GLY A 102 5.33 -0.12 2.50
C GLY A 102 5.65 0.28 1.05
N ARG A 103 5.41 1.54 0.64
CA ARG A 103 5.68 2.03 -0.72
C ARG A 103 6.99 2.81 -0.78
N TYR A 104 7.79 2.58 -1.82
CA TYR A 104 9.05 3.31 -1.98
C TYR A 104 8.78 4.80 -2.20
N ARG A 105 9.54 5.64 -1.50
CA ARG A 105 9.47 7.10 -1.64
C ARG A 105 10.78 7.65 -2.16
N TYR A 106 10.75 8.25 -3.35
CA TYR A 106 11.90 8.85 -4.00
C TYR A 106 12.56 9.97 -3.18
N GLN A 107 11.76 10.81 -2.52
CA GLN A 107 12.27 11.89 -1.66
C GLN A 107 13.12 11.38 -0.49
N LEU A 108 12.71 10.24 0.09
CA LEU A 108 13.42 9.61 1.22
C LEU A 108 14.45 8.57 0.74
N LYS A 109 14.43 8.20 -0.54
CA LYS A 109 15.17 7.06 -1.11
C LYS A 109 15.05 5.79 -0.25
N ALA A 110 13.85 5.55 0.27
CA ALA A 110 13.59 4.52 1.29
C ALA A 110 12.12 4.14 1.33
N VAL A 111 11.82 3.03 2.01
CA VAL A 111 10.46 2.57 2.28
C VAL A 111 10.08 2.93 3.72
N PRO A 112 9.03 3.73 3.96
CA PRO A 112 8.55 4.00 5.31
C PRO A 112 7.81 2.77 5.85
N LEU A 113 8.17 2.33 7.06
CA LEU A 113 7.59 1.18 7.74
C LEU A 113 6.57 1.58 8.80
N ALA A 114 6.88 2.63 9.58
CA ALA A 114 6.03 3.04 10.68
C ALA A 114 5.97 4.57 10.84
N ILE A 115 4.80 5.05 11.21
CA ILE A 115 4.50 6.47 11.46
C ILE A 115 4.51 6.74 12.96
N GLY A 116 5.27 7.74 13.37
CA GLY A 116 5.37 8.21 14.74
C GLY A 116 4.57 9.49 14.98
N LYS A 117 5.11 10.37 15.82
CA LYS A 117 4.48 11.63 16.19
C LYS A 117 4.40 12.56 14.97
N ILE A 118 3.18 13.01 14.67
CA ILE A 118 2.87 14.01 13.66
C ILE A 118 2.96 15.39 14.33
N LYS A 119 3.77 16.28 13.77
CA LYS A 119 3.86 17.70 14.13
C LYS A 119 3.24 18.52 13.02
N MET A 120 2.25 19.33 13.38
CA MET A 120 1.58 20.24 12.47
C MET A 120 1.82 21.67 12.94
N PRO A 121 2.10 22.62 12.03
CA PRO A 121 2.10 24.02 12.34
C PRO A 121 0.67 24.47 12.70
N PRO A 122 0.53 25.49 13.56
CA PRO A 122 -0.78 25.98 13.96
C PRO A 122 -1.53 26.72 12.84
N ILE A 123 -0.82 27.16 11.79
CA ILE A 123 -1.39 27.96 10.70
C ILE A 123 -1.47 27.12 9.44
N ALA A 124 -2.68 26.92 8.94
CA ALA A 124 -2.94 26.37 7.61
C ALA A 124 -3.11 27.50 6.59
N ARG A 125 -2.71 27.26 5.35
CA ARG A 125 -2.86 28.23 4.26
C ARG A 125 -4.08 27.89 3.41
N ILE A 126 -4.87 28.91 3.09
CA ILE A 126 -6.02 28.80 2.21
C ILE A 126 -5.75 29.72 1.02
N ILE A 127 -5.83 29.18 -0.18
CA ILE A 127 -5.67 29.92 -1.43
C ILE A 127 -7.08 30.12 -2.00
N ALA A 128 -7.45 31.37 -2.31
CA ALA A 128 -8.83 31.74 -2.65
C ALA A 128 -9.44 30.89 -3.78
N ASP A 129 -8.64 30.52 -4.77
CA ASP A 129 -9.11 29.79 -5.97
C ASP A 129 -9.01 28.27 -5.84
N GLN A 130 -8.50 27.74 -4.72
CA GLN A 130 -8.32 26.30 -4.51
C GLN A 130 -9.26 25.82 -3.40
N PRO A 131 -10.17 24.87 -3.68
CA PRO A 131 -11.11 24.37 -2.67
C PRO A 131 -10.42 23.35 -1.73
N CYS A 132 -9.24 23.69 -1.25
CA CYS A 132 -8.42 22.89 -0.36
C CYS A 132 -7.59 23.76 0.59
N MET A 133 -7.25 23.14 1.71
CA MET A 133 -6.41 23.68 2.74
C MET A 133 -5.00 23.10 2.60
N HIS A 134 -4.00 23.97 2.64
CA HIS A 134 -2.59 23.63 2.51
C HIS A 134 -1.91 23.60 3.87
N ILE A 135 -1.26 22.49 4.21
CA ILE A 135 -0.56 22.32 5.49
C ILE A 135 0.81 21.67 5.25
N ASP A 136 1.84 22.26 5.84
CA ASP A 136 3.17 21.65 5.92
C ASP A 136 3.25 20.74 7.14
N VAL A 137 3.26 19.42 6.95
CA VAL A 137 3.28 18.45 8.04
C VAL A 137 4.69 17.89 8.20
N CYS A 138 5.16 17.75 9.44
CA CYS A 138 6.42 17.10 9.77
C CYS A 138 6.14 15.86 10.62
N VAL A 139 6.52 14.67 10.12
CA VAL A 139 6.22 13.40 10.77
C VAL A 139 7.51 12.66 11.09
N ARG A 140 7.63 12.15 12.32
CA ARG A 140 8.69 11.18 12.64
C ARG A 140 8.31 9.84 12.03
N THR A 141 9.15 9.31 11.16
CA THR A 141 8.89 8.08 10.43
C THR A 141 10.09 7.15 10.55
N ILE A 142 9.84 5.87 10.79
CA ILE A 142 10.88 4.85 10.72
C ILE A 142 10.89 4.34 9.28
N ILE A 143 12.06 4.47 8.65
CA ILE A 143 12.29 4.10 7.26
C ILE A 143 13.23 2.90 7.19
N PHE A 144 13.04 2.08 6.17
CA PHE A 144 13.99 1.07 5.74
C PHE A 144 14.70 1.54 4.48
N ARG A 145 16.01 1.71 4.62
CA ARG A 145 16.94 2.04 3.54
C ARG A 145 17.96 0.90 3.41
N PRO A 146 17.78 -0.02 2.45
CA PRO A 146 18.65 -1.18 2.33
C PRO A 146 20.08 -0.76 1.94
N VAL A 147 21.06 -1.52 2.41
CA VAL A 147 22.48 -1.34 2.11
C VAL A 147 22.92 -2.39 1.09
N VAL A 148 23.53 -1.94 0.00
CA VAL A 148 24.02 -2.81 -1.08
C VAL A 148 25.05 -3.80 -0.54
N GLY A 149 24.89 -5.07 -0.90
CA GLY A 149 25.75 -6.17 -0.47
C GLY A 149 25.36 -6.80 0.87
N TYR A 150 24.51 -6.15 1.68
CA TYR A 150 24.13 -6.68 2.98
C TYR A 150 23.11 -7.83 2.83
N PRO A 151 23.32 -8.97 3.52
CA PRO A 151 22.36 -10.07 3.55
C PRO A 151 21.21 -9.78 4.52
N TYR A 152 20.00 -9.75 4.00
CA TYR A 152 18.77 -9.59 4.78
C TYR A 152 18.08 -10.93 5.01
N LYS A 153 17.57 -11.15 6.22
CA LYS A 153 16.67 -12.26 6.55
C LYS A 153 15.30 -11.95 5.99
N CYS A 154 14.80 -12.82 5.11
CA CYS A 154 13.50 -12.68 4.48
C CYS A 154 12.73 -14.00 4.58
N ILE A 155 11.42 -13.93 4.71
CA ILE A 155 10.54 -15.09 4.73
C ILE A 155 10.01 -15.32 3.31
N VAL A 156 10.16 -16.53 2.78
CA VAL A 156 9.69 -16.87 1.42
C VAL A 156 8.17 -16.83 1.37
N THR A 157 7.63 -16.04 0.44
CA THR A 157 6.17 -15.95 0.23
C THR A 157 5.71 -16.68 -1.01
N SER A 158 6.56 -16.80 -2.04
CA SER A 158 6.23 -17.51 -3.27
C SER A 158 7.49 -17.97 -3.98
N VAL A 159 7.42 -19.17 -4.55
CA VAL A 159 8.52 -19.82 -5.26
C VAL A 159 8.08 -20.05 -6.69
N GLY A 160 8.74 -19.39 -7.64
CA GLY A 160 8.54 -19.60 -9.07
C GLY A 160 9.64 -20.46 -9.68
N LYS A 161 9.48 -20.82 -10.97
CA LYS A 161 10.44 -21.66 -11.71
C LYS A 161 11.85 -21.07 -11.82
N ARG A 162 11.98 -19.73 -11.79
CA ARG A 162 13.25 -19.00 -11.98
C ARG A 162 13.57 -17.99 -10.89
N PHE A 163 12.60 -17.67 -10.04
CA PHE A 163 12.72 -16.62 -9.03
C PHE A 163 12.01 -17.03 -7.76
N VAL A 164 12.59 -16.65 -6.63
CA VAL A 164 11.96 -16.68 -5.31
C VAL A 164 11.58 -15.27 -4.91
N THR A 165 10.37 -15.16 -4.40
CA THR A 165 9.85 -13.93 -3.81
C THR A 165 9.77 -14.15 -2.30
N ALA A 166 10.39 -13.26 -1.56
CA ALA A 166 10.40 -13.27 -0.11
C ALA A 166 10.03 -11.89 0.41
N LYS A 167 9.55 -11.79 1.65
CA LYS A 167 9.26 -10.52 2.30
C LYS A 167 10.16 -10.30 3.50
N ILE A 168 10.50 -9.04 3.73
CA ILE A 168 11.06 -8.56 5.00
C ILE A 168 10.03 -7.65 5.69
N PHE A 169 9.93 -7.80 7.01
CA PHE A 169 8.95 -7.09 7.86
C PHE A 169 7.49 -7.23 7.39
N ASP A 170 7.17 -8.29 6.64
CA ASP A 170 5.87 -8.53 5.98
C ASP A 170 5.37 -7.41 5.02
N MET A 171 6.18 -6.38 4.76
CA MET A 171 5.82 -5.26 3.89
C MET A 171 6.64 -5.21 2.60
N ILE A 172 7.94 -5.49 2.69
CA ILE A 172 8.88 -5.20 1.60
C ILE A 172 9.23 -6.48 0.86
N THR A 173 8.95 -6.49 -0.44
CA THR A 173 9.19 -7.64 -1.30
C THR A 173 10.61 -7.66 -1.84
N PHE A 174 11.30 -8.76 -1.61
CA PHE A 174 12.57 -9.14 -2.21
C PHE A 174 12.36 -10.20 -3.29
N VAL A 175 13.07 -10.05 -4.40
CA VAL A 175 13.09 -11.00 -5.51
C VAL A 175 14.53 -11.44 -5.73
N ALA A 176 14.74 -12.75 -5.70
CA ALA A 176 16.04 -13.36 -5.96
C ALA A 176 15.93 -14.41 -7.08
N PRO A 177 16.85 -14.43 -8.06
CA PRO A 177 16.88 -15.48 -9.06
C PRO A 177 17.32 -16.81 -8.43
N LEU A 178 16.65 -17.90 -8.81
CA LEU A 178 17.01 -19.24 -8.40
C LEU A 178 18.13 -19.75 -9.31
N LYS A 179 19.30 -20.05 -8.73
CA LYS A 179 20.36 -20.76 -9.45
C LYS A 179 20.07 -22.25 -9.38
N LYS A 180 20.22 -22.96 -10.50
CA LYS A 180 19.96 -24.42 -10.60
C LYS A 180 20.75 -25.29 -9.60
N ALA A 181 21.82 -24.77 -9.02
CA ALA A 181 22.70 -25.46 -8.06
C ALA A 181 22.34 -25.19 -6.58
N MET A 182 21.14 -24.70 -6.31
CA MET A 182 20.65 -24.35 -4.98
C MET A 182 19.37 -25.11 -4.68
N GLU A 183 19.24 -25.57 -3.43
CA GLU A 183 17.99 -26.15 -2.92
C GLU A 183 16.87 -25.12 -3.09
N ILE A 184 15.73 -25.60 -3.56
CA ILE A 184 14.54 -24.78 -3.78
C ILE A 184 13.91 -24.59 -2.39
N PRO A 185 13.88 -23.36 -1.84
CA PRO A 185 13.25 -23.14 -0.55
C PRO A 185 11.73 -23.32 -0.65
N GLU A 186 11.09 -23.71 0.44
CA GLU A 186 9.63 -23.82 0.53
C GLU A 186 9.00 -22.49 0.96
N VAL A 187 7.68 -22.37 0.81
CA VAL A 187 6.95 -21.19 1.27
C VAL A 187 6.93 -21.19 2.80
N GLY A 188 7.35 -20.09 3.42
CA GLY A 188 7.51 -19.95 4.87
C GLY A 188 8.95 -20.09 5.37
N ASP A 189 9.88 -20.55 4.53
CA ASP A 189 11.28 -20.68 4.92
C ASP A 189 11.96 -19.32 5.10
N GLU A 190 12.89 -19.26 6.06
CA GLU A 190 13.78 -18.12 6.23
C GLU A 190 15.01 -18.22 5.32
N VAL A 191 15.17 -17.23 4.46
CA VAL A 191 16.29 -17.15 3.51
C VAL A 191 17.09 -15.87 3.67
N LEU A 192 18.40 -15.96 3.40
CA LEU A 192 19.29 -14.81 3.37
C LEU A 192 19.45 -14.29 1.93
N ILE A 193 18.97 -13.08 1.68
CA ILE A 193 19.07 -12.42 0.37
C ILE A 193 20.01 -11.22 0.46
N ARG A 194 21.09 -11.22 -0.32
CA ARG A 194 21.99 -10.06 -0.44
C ARG A 194 21.38 -9.03 -1.35
N TYR A 195 21.10 -7.84 -0.82
CA TYR A 195 20.53 -6.74 -1.59
C TYR A 195 21.52 -6.24 -2.66
N GLN A 196 21.04 -6.03 -3.89
CA GLN A 196 21.84 -5.51 -4.99
C GLN A 196 21.27 -4.21 -5.53
N ASN A 197 20.01 -4.23 -5.91
CA ASN A 197 19.37 -3.08 -6.55
C ASN A 197 17.88 -3.05 -6.21
N VAL A 198 17.24 -1.90 -6.40
CA VAL A 198 15.79 -1.74 -6.29
C VAL A 198 15.22 -1.50 -7.68
N ASP A 199 14.18 -2.25 -8.01
CA ASP A 199 13.36 -2.02 -9.20
C ASP A 199 12.03 -1.44 -8.72
N ILE A 200 11.73 -0.22 -9.17
CA ILE A 200 10.54 0.51 -8.74
C ILE A 200 9.58 0.52 -9.92
N LYS A 201 8.57 -0.33 -9.85
CA LYS A 201 7.49 -0.36 -10.82
C LYS A 201 6.32 0.41 -10.24
N GLU A 202 6.10 1.60 -10.78
CA GLU A 202 5.10 2.58 -10.31
C GLU A 202 5.28 2.96 -8.83
N SER A 203 4.53 2.31 -7.94
CA SER A 203 4.53 2.53 -6.49
C SER A 203 4.96 1.30 -5.68
N ILE A 204 5.20 0.17 -6.36
CA ILE A 204 5.60 -1.09 -5.74
C ILE A 204 7.13 -1.17 -5.76
N CYS A 205 7.70 -1.38 -4.58
CA CYS A 205 9.13 -1.59 -4.39
C CYS A 205 9.46 -3.07 -4.55
N GLN A 206 10.21 -3.44 -5.58
CA GLN A 206 10.76 -4.79 -5.70
C GLN A 206 12.27 -4.72 -5.48
N MET A 207 12.74 -5.20 -4.34
CA MET A 207 14.17 -5.25 -4.05
C MET A 207 14.78 -6.48 -4.71
N LYS A 208 15.74 -6.29 -5.60
CA LYS A 208 16.47 -7.37 -6.25
C LYS A 208 17.68 -7.75 -5.41
N GLY A 209 17.90 -9.04 -5.25
CA GLY A 209 19.05 -9.56 -4.57
C GLY A 209 19.50 -10.91 -5.09
N ALA A 210 20.58 -11.43 -4.51
CA ALA A 210 21.04 -12.79 -4.74
C ALA A 210 20.83 -13.64 -3.50
N LEU A 211 20.25 -14.82 -3.69
CA LEU A 211 20.12 -15.81 -2.63
C LEU A 211 21.52 -16.23 -2.18
N THR A 212 21.78 -16.16 -0.88
CA THR A 212 23.01 -16.65 -0.27
C THR A 212 22.73 -18.02 0.34
N LYS A 213 23.67 -18.97 0.23
CA LYS A 213 23.53 -20.27 0.90
C LYS A 213 23.59 -20.02 2.41
N SER A 214 22.45 -20.00 3.09
CA SER A 214 22.41 -20.17 4.53
C SER A 214 22.63 -21.65 4.82
N ARG A 215 23.83 -22.02 5.28
CA ARG A 215 24.00 -23.22 6.12
C ARG A 215 23.28 -22.93 7.43
N ALA A 216 21.98 -23.12 7.48
CA ALA A 216 21.22 -23.09 8.72
C ALA A 216 20.16 -24.18 8.64
N ARG A 217 20.48 -25.33 9.24
CA ARG A 217 19.50 -26.36 9.58
C ARG A 217 18.41 -25.68 10.40
N ILE A 218 17.19 -25.62 9.88
CA ILE A 218 16.01 -25.33 10.69
C ILE A 218 15.87 -26.52 11.65
N VAL A 219 16.12 -26.29 12.93
CA VAL A 219 15.70 -27.21 13.99
C VAL A 219 14.19 -27.05 14.09
N LYS A 220 13.48 -28.05 13.57
CA LYS A 220 12.03 -28.20 13.72
C LYS A 220 11.76 -28.28 15.22
N TRP A 221 11.10 -27.27 15.79
CA TRP A 221 10.50 -27.41 17.12
C TRP A 221 9.32 -28.36 16.98
N ARG A 222 9.48 -29.58 17.47
CA ARG A 222 8.42 -30.58 17.58
C ARG A 222 7.63 -30.23 18.84
N SER A 223 6.44 -29.66 18.65
CA SER A 223 5.40 -29.67 19.68
C SER A 223 4.75 -31.05 19.66
N GLU A 224 5.28 -31.95 20.49
CA GLU A 224 4.62 -33.17 20.94
C GLU A 224 4.43 -33.02 22.44
N GLU A 225 3.18 -32.83 22.87
CA GLU A 225 2.61 -33.33 24.13
C GLU A 225 1.16 -32.82 24.20
N ASP A 226 0.29 -33.48 23.44
CA ASP A 226 -1.13 -33.63 23.73
C ASP A 226 -1.46 -35.11 23.46
N GLU A 227 -1.25 -35.95 24.47
CA GLU A 227 -1.90 -37.26 24.60
C GLU A 227 -1.90 -37.66 26.10
N GLU A 228 -2.66 -36.93 26.92
CA GLU A 228 -3.22 -37.52 28.14
C GLU A 228 -4.47 -38.31 27.76
N VAL A 229 -4.34 -39.64 27.66
CA VAL A 229 -5.47 -40.58 27.77
C VAL A 229 -5.06 -41.79 28.63
N VAL A 230 -5.50 -41.75 29.89
CA VAL A 230 -6.07 -42.81 30.75
C VAL A 230 -5.44 -44.21 30.78
N SER A 231 -4.90 -44.58 31.95
CA SER A 231 -5.08 -45.85 32.72
C SER A 231 -4.16 -45.76 33.96
N GLU A 232 -4.52 -46.07 35.20
CA GLU A 232 -5.44 -47.06 35.80
C GLU A 232 -6.23 -46.48 36.99
#